data_AF-A0A2M8NJ88-F1
#
_entry.id   AF-A0A2M8NJ88-F1
#
_cell.length_a   1.000
_cell.length_b   1.000
_cell.length_c   1.000
_cell.angle_alpha   90.00
_cell.angle_beta   90.00
_cell.angle_gamma   90.00
#
_symmetry.space_group_name_H-M   'P 1'
#
loop_
_entity.id
_entity.type
_entity.pdbx_description
1 polymer ?
#
loop_
_entity_poly.entity_id
_entity_poly.type
_entity_poly.pdbx_seq_one_letter_code
_entity_poly.pdbx_strand_id
1 'polypeptide(L)'
;MTLQSKETTPSVKLDSSNYINRELSWIEFNRRVLEQAKDETQPLLERIKFLAIFSSNADEFFMVRVAALQNKIKANAPTMRPDGIPNP
;
A
#
# COMPACT_ATOMS: atom_id res chain seq x y z
N MET A 1 -34.24 -24.12 -29.84
CA MET A 1 -33.81 -22.90 -29.14
C MET A 1 -33.03 -23.35 -27.91
N THR A 2 -31.72 -23.59 -28.07
CA THR A 2 -30.86 -24.03 -26.97
C THR A 2 -29.67 -23.09 -26.95
N LEU A 3 -29.69 -22.19 -25.97
CA LEU A 3 -28.76 -21.08 -25.84
C LEU A 3 -27.38 -21.58 -25.40
N GLN A 4 -26.41 -21.28 -26.26
CA GLN A 4 -25.05 -20.78 -26.02
C GLN A 4 -24.18 -21.39 -24.91
N SER A 5 -23.11 -22.00 -25.41
CA SER A 5 -21.74 -22.06 -24.87
C SER A 5 -21.41 -21.05 -23.77
N LYS A 6 -21.04 -21.61 -22.62
CA LYS A 6 -20.38 -20.93 -21.50
C LYS A 6 -19.01 -20.43 -22.00
N GLU A 7 -18.90 -19.15 -22.35
CA GLU A 7 -17.60 -18.54 -22.62
C GLU A 7 -16.74 -18.60 -21.35
N THR A 8 -15.70 -19.43 -21.38
CA THR A 8 -14.62 -19.42 -20.40
C THR A 8 -13.86 -18.10 -20.54
N THR A 9 -14.13 -17.18 -19.61
CA THR A 9 -13.33 -15.96 -19.42
C THR A 9 -11.85 -16.36 -19.40
N PRO A 10 -10.97 -15.71 -20.17
CA PRO A 10 -9.56 -16.04 -20.15
C PRO A 10 -9.04 -15.83 -18.72
N SER A 11 -8.52 -16.89 -18.10
CA SER A 11 -7.92 -16.79 -16.77
C SER A 11 -6.62 -16.00 -16.91
N VAL A 12 -6.67 -14.69 -16.66
CA VAL A 12 -5.47 -13.86 -16.58
C VAL A 12 -4.66 -14.35 -15.39
N LYS A 13 -3.54 -15.04 -15.67
CA LYS A 13 -2.55 -15.35 -14.64
C LYS A 13 -1.96 -14.02 -14.17
N LEU A 14 -2.24 -13.64 -12.92
CA LEU A 14 -1.64 -12.47 -12.30
C LEU A 14 -0.17 -12.79 -12.04
N ASP A 15 0.72 -12.13 -12.78
CA ASP A 15 2.15 -12.19 -12.50
C ASP A 15 2.46 -11.24 -11.33
N SER A 16 2.91 -11.81 -10.22
CA SER A 16 3.22 -11.06 -9.00
C SER A 16 4.31 -10.02 -9.21
N SER A 17 5.18 -10.17 -10.21
CA SER A 17 6.22 -9.17 -10.51
C SER A 17 5.66 -7.82 -10.97
N ASN A 18 4.41 -7.79 -11.45
CA ASN A 18 3.74 -6.57 -11.89
C ASN A 18 3.06 -5.80 -10.75
N TYR A 19 3.08 -6.34 -9.54
CA TYR A 19 2.41 -5.76 -8.37
C TYR A 19 3.41 -5.41 -7.28
N ILE A 20 3.20 -4.26 -6.65
CA ILE A 20 3.95 -3.84 -5.47
C ILE A 20 2.98 -3.87 -4.29
N ASN A 21 3.48 -4.34 -3.15
CA ASN A 21 2.72 -4.29 -1.90
C ASN A 21 2.26 -2.85 -1.60
N ARG A 22 0.96 -2.70 -1.32
CA ARG A 22 0.34 -1.39 -1.13
C ARG A 22 0.87 -0.67 0.12
N GLU A 23 1.14 -1.42 1.17
CA GLU A 23 1.63 -0.93 2.45
C GLU A 23 3.10 -0.48 2.31
N LEU A 24 3.93 -1.28 1.65
CA LEU A 24 5.32 -0.88 1.31
C LEU A 24 5.36 0.34 0.38
N SER A 25 4.50 0.37 -0.64
CA SER A 25 4.40 1.54 -1.54
C SER A 25 4.06 2.83 -0.79
N TRP A 26 3.24 2.73 0.26
CA TRP A 26 2.85 3.86 1.08
C TRP A 26 3.98 4.29 2.02
N ILE A 27 4.75 3.35 2.57
CA ILE A 27 5.97 3.66 3.34
C ILE A 27 6.99 4.38 2.47
N GLU A 28 7.22 3.91 1.25
CA GLU A 28 8.12 4.55 0.29
C GLU A 28 7.67 5.95 -0.11
N PHE A 29 6.36 6.17 -0.25
CA PHE A 29 5.82 7.50 -0.44
C PHE A 29 6.16 8.43 0.74
N ASN A 30 5.95 7.98 1.98
CA ASN A 30 6.25 8.77 3.17
C ASN A 30 7.74 9.03 3.37
N ARG A 31 8.58 8.07 2.98
CA ARG A 31 10.02 8.25 2.90
C ARG A 31 10.38 9.45 2.02
N ARG A 32 9.73 9.60 0.86
CA ARG A 32 9.94 10.75 -0.04
C ARG A 32 9.40 12.07 0.54
N VAL A 33 8.29 12.04 1.27
CA VAL A 33 7.80 13.23 2.00
C VAL A 33 8.83 13.68 3.05
N LEU A 34 9.41 12.73 3.79
CA LEU A 34 10.45 13.02 4.77
C LEU A 34 11.74 13.53 4.12
N GLU A 35 12.10 13.05 2.93
CA GLU A 35 13.22 13.58 2.16
C GLU A 35 13.06 15.08 1.88
N GLN A 36 11.85 15.54 1.56
CA GLN A 36 11.59 16.98 1.36
C GLN A 36 11.79 17.81 2.65
N ALA A 37 11.48 17.25 3.82
CA ALA A 37 11.75 17.90 5.09
C ALA A 37 13.25 18.00 5.41
N LYS A 38 14.05 17.05 4.90
CA LYS A 38 15.49 16.97 5.13
C LYS A 38 16.32 17.78 4.13
N ASP A 39 15.74 18.16 3.00
CA ASP A 39 16.44 18.93 1.96
C ASP A 39 16.75 20.36 2.43
N GLU A 40 18.03 20.67 2.63
CA GLU A 40 18.50 21.98 3.07
C GLU A 40 18.40 23.07 2.01
N THR A 41 18.15 22.71 0.74
CA THR A 41 17.89 23.67 -0.33
C THR A 41 16.47 24.26 -0.25
N GLN A 42 15.57 23.62 0.51
CA GLN A 42 14.23 24.10 0.76
C GLN A 42 14.23 25.17 1.87
N PRO A 43 13.38 26.21 1.77
CA PRO A 43 13.19 27.16 2.87
C PRO A 43 12.78 26.44 4.16
N LEU A 44 13.29 26.92 5.31
CA LEU A 44 13.06 26.29 6.62
C LEU A 44 11.58 26.03 6.92
N LEU A 45 10.70 26.97 6.56
CA LEU A 45 9.26 26.82 6.79
C LEU A 45 8.64 25.70 5.93
N GLU A 46 9.10 25.51 4.69
CA GLU A 46 8.63 24.42 3.84
C GLU A 46 9.06 23.07 4.40
N ARG A 47 10.29 22.97 4.92
CA ARG A 47 10.78 21.76 5.59
C ARG A 47 9.93 21.40 6.82
N ILE A 48 9.55 22.39 7.61
CA ILE A 48 8.65 22.21 8.77
C ILE A 48 7.27 21.74 8.31
N LYS A 49 6.73 22.29 7.22
CA LYS A 49 5.45 21.82 6.64
C LYS A 49 5.55 20.36 6.21
N PHE A 50 6.60 19.97 5.49
CA PHE A 50 6.81 18.57 5.10
C PHE A 50 6.95 17.64 6.30
N LEU A 51 7.61 18.09 7.38
CA LEU A 51 7.69 17.33 8.61
C LEU A 51 6.31 17.14 9.26
N ALA A 52 5.48 18.19 9.31
CA ALA A 52 4.12 18.08 9.83
C ALA A 52 3.22 17.15 8.98
N ILE A 53 3.37 17.20 7.64
CA ILE A 53 2.68 16.30 6.71
C ILE A 53 3.12 14.86 6.95
N PHE A 54 4.43 14.61 7.05
CA PHE A 54 4.96 13.29 7.35
C PHE A 54 4.40 12.73 8.67
N SER A 55 4.38 13.52 9.73
CA SER A 55 3.82 13.09 11.03
C SER A 55 2.33 12.73 10.92
N SER A 56 1.54 13.58 10.26
CA SER A 56 0.09 13.35 10.08
C SER A 56 -0.18 12.07 9.29
N ASN A 57 0.61 11.85 8.22
CA ASN A 57 0.52 10.62 7.44
C ASN A 57 0.88 9.40 8.29
N ALA A 58 1.97 9.47 9.06
CA ALA A 58 2.43 8.37 9.91
C ALA A 58 1.35 7.97 10.91
N ASP A 59 0.71 8.94 11.55
CA ASP A 59 -0.41 8.71 12.47
C ASP A 59 -1.57 7.97 11.77
N GLU A 60 -1.96 8.39 10.57
CA GLU A 60 -2.99 7.70 9.77
C GLU A 60 -2.58 6.25 9.45
N PHE A 61 -1.32 6.02 9.09
CA PHE A 61 -0.83 4.68 8.76
C PHE A 61 -0.94 3.73 9.93
N PHE A 62 -0.55 4.16 11.13
CA PHE A 62 -0.64 3.31 12.31
C PHE A 62 -2.10 3.11 12.73
N MET A 63 -2.91 4.16 12.76
CA MET A 63 -4.30 4.08 13.20
C MET A 63 -5.16 3.24 12.25
N VAL A 64 -4.97 3.39 10.94
CA VAL A 64 -5.85 2.77 9.94
C VAL A 64 -5.21 1.51 9.35
N ARG A 65 -3.99 1.62 8.81
CA ARG A 65 -3.41 0.52 8.01
C ARG A 65 -2.84 -0.59 8.87
N VAL A 66 -2.08 -0.26 9.91
CA VAL A 66 -1.53 -1.28 10.82
C VAL A 66 -2.66 -1.97 11.57
N ALA A 67 -3.67 -1.23 12.04
CA ALA A 67 -4.85 -1.83 12.67
C ALA A 67 -5.59 -2.80 11.72
N ALA A 68 -5.80 -2.41 10.46
CA ALA A 68 -6.41 -3.29 9.45
C ALA A 68 -5.56 -4.54 9.17
N LEU A 69 -4.23 -4.40 9.14
CA LEU A 69 -3.32 -5.53 8.97
C LEU A 69 -3.41 -6.49 10.16
N GLN A 70 -3.38 -5.98 11.38
CA GLN A 70 -3.54 -6.79 12.59
C GLN A 70 -4.87 -7.55 12.63
N ASN A 71 -5.96 -6.92 12.19
CA ASN A 71 -7.26 -7.60 12.11
C ASN A 71 -7.25 -8.75 11.08
N LYS A 72 -6.53 -8.59 9.96
CA LYS A 72 -6.36 -9.65 8.96
C LYS A 72 -5.55 -10.83 9.51
N ILE A 73 -4.48 -10.56 10.25
CA ILE A 73 -3.67 -11.58 10.94
C ILE A 73 -4.56 -12.37 11.90
N LYS A 74 -5.31 -11.67 12.76
CA LYS A 74 -6.22 -12.30 13.74
C LYS A 74 -7.33 -13.13 13.09
N ALA A 75 -7.78 -12.75 11.90
CA ALA A 75 -8.81 -13.47 11.17
C ALA A 75 -8.29 -14.76 10.50
N ASN A 76 -6.98 -15.05 10.55
CA ASN A 76 -6.34 -16.18 9.86
C ASN A 76 -6.73 -16.28 8.38
N ALA A 77 -6.95 -15.13 7.73
CA ALA A 77 -7.45 -15.09 6.35
C ALA A 77 -6.31 -15.49 5.39
N PRO A 78 -6.27 -16.72 4.87
CA PRO A 78 -5.20 -17.18 4.00
C PRO A 78 -5.58 -16.75 2.59
N THR A 79 -5.12 -15.56 2.21
CA THR A 79 -5.28 -15.08 0.85
C THR A 79 -3.94 -14.58 0.37
N MET A 80 -3.43 -15.22 -0.69
CA MET A 80 -2.27 -14.74 -1.42
C MET A 80 -2.64 -13.39 -2.03
N ARG A 81 -1.88 -12.36 -1.68
CA ARG A 81 -2.08 -11.05 -2.26
C ARG A 81 -1.51 -11.04 -3.70
N PRO A 82 -1.99 -10.14 -4.58
CA PRO A 82 -1.51 -10.07 -5.97
C PRO A 82 -0.01 -9.79 -6.11
N ASP A 83 0.62 -9.21 -5.08
CA ASP A 83 2.07 -8.97 -4.97
C ASP A 83 2.88 -10.23 -4.59
N GLY A 84 2.22 -11.37 -4.40
CA GLY A 84 2.86 -12.63 -4.01
C GLY A 84 3.30 -12.70 -2.55
N ILE A 85 2.99 -11.67 -1.74
CA ILE A 85 3.31 -11.67 -0.31
C ILE A 85 2.13 -12.31 0.44
N PRO A 86 2.37 -13.36 1.26
CA PRO A 86 1.33 -13.93 2.10
C PRO A 86 0.77 -12.88 3.05
N ASN A 87 -0.53 -12.94 3.32
CA ASN A 87 -1.10 -12.19 4.42
C ASN A 87 -0.39 -12.64 5.72
N PRO A 88 0.10 -11.72 6.57
CA PRO A 88 0.74 -12.10 7.82
C PRO A 88 -0.23 -12.81 8.77
#